data_AF-I0K774-F1
#
_entry.id   AF-I0K774-F1
#
_cell.length_a   1.000
_cell.length_b   1.000
_cell.length_c   1.000
_cell.angle_alpha   90.00
_cell.angle_beta   90.00
_cell.angle_gamma   90.00
#
_symmetry.space_group_name_H-M   'P 1'
#
loop_
_entity.id
_entity.type
_entity.pdbx_description
1 polymer ?
#
loop_
_entity_poly.entity_id
_entity_poly.type
_entity_poly.pdbx_seq_one_letter_code
_entity_poly.pdbx_strand_id
1 'polypeptide(L)'
;MVNDRSSPTLINCTFSENFSYLGGGICNVNSSQPIITNCLFTSNSATQGGIGSAIYSENDSRVSLTNCTIARNADSNSSGMLASTASIINCIICESTSSNTTGIPVPSSSQTCALWADRRVSEFPINSLFVNAAGSNFRLLYGSPAVDSGYPVAGLPALDLDDKPRFQGDRIDIGAYEFYCDGNGCLPITVRRRL
;
A
#
# COMPACT_ATOMS: atom_id res chain seq x y z
N MET A 1 2.69 -15.54 -1.21
CA MET A 1 3.80 -15.82 -2.17
C MET A 1 5.11 -15.94 -1.40
N VAL A 2 5.98 -16.89 -1.74
CA VAL A 2 7.29 -17.04 -1.09
C VAL A 2 8.40 -16.85 -2.11
N ASN A 3 9.37 -16.00 -1.79
CA ASN A 3 10.57 -15.74 -2.57
C ASN A 3 11.79 -16.21 -1.78
N ASP A 4 12.47 -17.24 -2.27
CA ASP A 4 13.71 -17.77 -1.70
C ASP A 4 14.84 -17.58 -2.71
N ARG A 5 15.84 -16.78 -2.35
CA ARG A 5 16.93 -16.35 -3.25
C ARG A 5 16.41 -15.83 -4.59
N SER A 6 15.31 -15.07 -4.56
CA SER A 6 14.62 -14.58 -5.76
C SER A 6 14.19 -13.14 -5.61
N SER A 7 14.33 -12.35 -6.68
CA SER A 7 14.04 -10.91 -6.68
C SER A 7 13.04 -10.56 -7.79
N PRO A 8 11.78 -11.03 -7.69
CA PRO A 8 10.78 -10.79 -8.72
C PRO A 8 10.36 -9.32 -8.78
N THR A 9 9.92 -8.90 -9.97
CA THR A 9 9.24 -7.61 -10.18
C THR A 9 7.75 -7.84 -10.27
N LEU A 10 6.98 -7.17 -9.41
CA LEU A 10 5.53 -7.28 -9.31
C LEU A 10 4.91 -5.92 -9.67
N ILE A 11 4.10 -5.90 -10.71
CA ILE A 11 3.47 -4.67 -11.23
C ILE A 11 1.96 -4.92 -11.33
N ASN A 12 1.15 -3.96 -10.87
CA ASN A 12 -0.31 -3.99 -11.02
C ASN A 12 -0.95 -5.25 -10.43
N CYS A 13 -0.46 -5.70 -9.26
CA CYS A 13 -0.92 -6.91 -8.59
C CYS A 13 -1.75 -6.57 -7.35
N THR A 14 -2.77 -7.39 -7.09
CA THR A 14 -3.54 -7.34 -5.84
C THR A 14 -3.29 -8.60 -5.02
N PHE A 15 -2.79 -8.43 -3.80
CA PHE A 15 -2.65 -9.46 -2.78
C PHE A 15 -3.75 -9.24 -1.75
N SER A 16 -4.81 -10.05 -1.80
CA SER A 16 -5.95 -9.92 -0.90
C SER A 16 -6.26 -11.21 -0.16
N GLU A 17 -6.63 -11.09 1.12
CA GLU A 17 -7.18 -12.19 1.92
C GLU A 17 -6.25 -13.42 2.01
N ASN A 18 -4.94 -13.20 1.88
CA ASN A 18 -3.96 -14.27 2.04
C ASN A 18 -3.59 -14.47 3.51
N PHE A 19 -3.32 -15.73 3.86
CA PHE A 19 -3.05 -16.15 5.22
C PHE A 19 -1.79 -17.01 5.29
N SER A 20 -0.84 -16.63 6.16
CA SER A 20 0.44 -17.33 6.32
C SER A 20 0.98 -17.17 7.74
N TYR A 21 1.99 -17.96 8.12
CA TYR A 21 2.73 -17.74 9.37
C TYR A 21 3.65 -16.51 9.28
N LEU A 22 4.30 -16.31 8.14
CA LEU A 22 5.14 -15.16 7.83
C LEU A 22 4.70 -14.58 6.50
N GLY A 23 4.55 -13.25 6.41
CA GLY A 23 4.31 -12.61 5.13
C GLY A 23 2.96 -13.00 4.54
N GLY A 24 1.85 -12.55 5.14
CA GLY A 24 0.51 -12.98 4.73
C GLY A 24 0.29 -12.83 3.21
N GLY A 25 0.73 -11.72 2.62
CA GLY A 25 0.84 -11.56 1.16
C GLY A 25 2.13 -12.13 0.57
N ILE A 26 3.29 -11.63 1.03
CA ILE A 26 4.62 -12.01 0.51
C ILE A 26 5.60 -12.30 1.64
N CYS A 27 6.34 -13.40 1.52
CA CYS A 27 7.46 -13.75 2.37
C CYS A 27 8.75 -13.81 1.53
N ASN A 28 9.77 -13.06 1.92
CA ASN A 28 11.06 -12.97 1.25
C ASN A 28 12.18 -13.47 2.17
N VAL A 29 12.93 -14.46 1.70
CA VAL A 29 14.01 -15.07 2.47
C VAL A 29 15.28 -15.17 1.64
N ASN A 30 16.42 -15.25 2.32
CA ASN A 30 17.73 -15.55 1.74
C ASN A 30 18.15 -14.56 0.64
N SER A 31 18.35 -13.30 1.02
CA SER A 31 18.83 -12.21 0.14
C SER A 31 17.90 -11.88 -1.04
N SER A 32 16.60 -12.05 -0.85
CA SER A 32 15.57 -11.73 -1.83
C SER A 32 15.26 -10.23 -1.85
N GLN A 33 15.25 -9.61 -3.03
CA GLN A 33 15.09 -8.15 -3.20
C GLN A 33 13.97 -7.80 -4.21
N PRO A 34 12.71 -8.18 -3.94
CA PRO A 34 11.61 -7.90 -4.85
C PRO A 34 11.35 -6.40 -5.02
N ILE A 35 10.96 -6.03 -6.24
CA ILE A 35 10.49 -4.69 -6.59
C ILE A 35 8.99 -4.77 -6.80
N ILE A 36 8.23 -3.93 -6.09
CA ILE A 36 6.77 -3.96 -6.12
C ILE A 36 6.27 -2.57 -6.47
N THR A 37 5.55 -2.49 -7.59
CA THR A 37 5.09 -1.22 -8.15
C THR A 37 3.60 -1.27 -8.44
N ASN A 38 2.87 -0.26 -7.96
CA ASN A 38 1.43 -0.15 -8.19
C ASN A 38 0.63 -1.39 -7.75
N CYS A 39 0.88 -1.85 -6.54
CA CYS A 39 0.20 -3.02 -6.00
C CYS A 39 -0.67 -2.67 -4.80
N LEU A 40 -1.72 -3.47 -4.61
CA LEU A 40 -2.60 -3.40 -3.45
C LEU A 40 -2.36 -4.62 -2.55
N PHE A 41 -2.08 -4.39 -1.27
CA PHE A 41 -2.07 -5.43 -0.23
C PHE A 41 -3.21 -5.15 0.73
N THR A 42 -4.22 -6.03 0.77
CA THR A 42 -5.35 -5.82 1.67
C THR A 42 -5.90 -7.07 2.33
N SER A 43 -6.32 -6.95 3.59
CA SER A 43 -6.94 -8.07 4.32
C SER A 43 -6.08 -9.32 4.41
N ASN A 44 -4.76 -9.22 4.23
CA ASN A 44 -3.84 -10.32 4.47
C ASN A 44 -3.54 -10.42 5.97
N SER A 45 -3.21 -11.62 6.45
CA SER A 45 -3.00 -11.85 7.86
C SER A 45 -1.88 -12.83 8.15
N ALA A 46 -1.16 -12.57 9.25
CA ALA A 46 -0.22 -13.49 9.85
C ALA A 46 -0.87 -14.23 11.04
N THR A 47 -0.65 -15.55 11.14
CA THR A 47 -1.17 -16.40 12.24
C THR A 47 -0.65 -15.99 13.62
N GLN A 48 -1.18 -16.60 14.69
CA GLN A 48 -0.62 -16.46 16.04
C GLN A 48 0.88 -16.80 16.11
N GLY A 49 1.69 -15.83 16.53
CA GLY A 49 3.15 -15.95 16.54
C GLY A 49 3.85 -15.40 15.29
N GLY A 50 3.09 -15.08 14.25
CA GLY A 50 3.58 -14.60 12.96
C GLY A 50 3.94 -13.11 12.91
N ILE A 51 4.61 -12.71 11.84
CA ILE A 51 5.14 -11.35 11.60
C ILE A 51 4.90 -10.97 10.13
N GLY A 52 4.59 -9.69 9.86
CA GLY A 52 4.53 -9.18 8.49
C GLY A 52 3.24 -9.55 7.77
N SER A 53 2.06 -9.20 8.29
CA SER A 53 0.76 -9.59 7.70
C SER A 53 0.62 -9.27 6.22
N ALA A 54 1.23 -8.18 5.72
CA ALA A 54 1.31 -7.94 4.28
C ALA A 54 2.60 -8.53 3.69
N ILE A 55 3.76 -8.06 4.17
CA ILE A 55 5.06 -8.42 3.60
C ILE A 55 6.06 -8.69 4.73
N TYR A 56 6.73 -9.83 4.64
CA TYR A 56 7.81 -10.21 5.53
C TYR A 56 9.11 -10.39 4.75
N SER A 57 10.22 -9.88 5.28
CA SER A 57 11.55 -10.08 4.70
C SER A 57 12.59 -10.39 5.79
N GLU A 58 13.39 -11.44 5.60
CA GLU A 58 14.47 -11.88 6.51
C GLU A 58 15.76 -12.26 5.77
N ASN A 59 16.83 -12.55 6.51
CA ASN A 59 18.13 -13.01 5.97
C ASN A 59 18.65 -12.09 4.85
N ASP A 60 18.83 -10.81 5.19
CA ASP A 60 19.24 -9.73 4.28
C ASP A 60 18.27 -9.45 3.12
N SER A 61 17.07 -10.02 3.15
CA SER A 61 16.01 -9.69 2.20
C SER A 61 15.38 -8.33 2.52
N ARG A 62 15.02 -7.60 1.46
CA ARG A 62 14.39 -6.27 1.58
C ARG A 62 13.47 -6.04 0.39
N VAL A 63 12.33 -5.40 0.62
CA VAL A 63 11.41 -5.02 -0.46
C VAL A 63 11.52 -3.53 -0.79
N SER A 64 11.42 -3.20 -2.08
CA SER A 64 11.21 -1.82 -2.56
C SER A 64 9.77 -1.64 -3.02
N LEU A 65 9.08 -0.67 -2.42
CA LEU A 65 7.68 -0.34 -2.70
C LEU A 65 7.58 0.99 -3.43
N THR A 66 6.80 1.05 -4.50
CA THR A 66 6.48 2.29 -5.21
C THR A 66 5.02 2.34 -5.63
N ASN A 67 4.30 3.42 -5.30
CA ASN A 67 2.89 3.59 -5.67
C ASN A 67 2.00 2.45 -5.16
N CYS A 68 2.29 1.92 -3.96
CA CYS A 68 1.51 0.82 -3.39
C CYS A 68 0.52 1.31 -2.32
N THR A 69 -0.61 0.63 -2.20
CA THR A 69 -1.54 0.79 -1.08
C THR A 69 -1.52 -0.48 -0.23
N ILE A 70 -1.25 -0.34 1.07
CA ILE A 70 -1.16 -1.44 2.03
C ILE A 70 -2.13 -1.12 3.17
N ALA A 71 -3.26 -1.83 3.25
CA ALA A 71 -4.34 -1.45 4.15
C ALA A 71 -5.10 -2.67 4.69
N ARG A 72 -5.58 -2.61 5.94
CA ARG A 72 -6.38 -3.68 6.56
C ARG A 72 -5.67 -5.03 6.67
N ASN A 73 -4.35 -5.05 6.69
CA ASN A 73 -3.58 -6.27 6.96
C ASN A 73 -3.33 -6.37 8.47
N ALA A 74 -3.57 -7.55 9.05
CA ALA A 74 -3.62 -7.69 10.49
C ALA A 74 -2.75 -8.86 10.97
N ASP A 75 -1.90 -8.58 11.96
CA ASP A 75 -1.20 -9.59 12.76
C ASP A 75 -1.93 -9.79 14.08
N SER A 76 -1.92 -11.00 14.63
CA SER A 76 -2.44 -11.24 15.98
C SER A 76 -1.54 -10.66 17.08
N ASN A 77 -0.27 -10.36 16.78
CA ASN A 77 0.79 -10.10 17.78
C ASN A 77 1.41 -8.71 17.69
N SER A 78 0.74 -7.76 17.03
CA SER A 78 1.27 -6.40 16.84
C SER A 78 2.68 -6.37 16.22
N SER A 79 2.97 -7.30 15.30
CA SER A 79 4.31 -7.55 14.74
C SER A 79 4.66 -6.76 13.48
N GLY A 80 3.71 -6.01 12.91
CA GLY A 80 3.98 -5.08 11.80
C GLY A 80 3.39 -5.61 10.50
N MET A 81 2.71 -4.75 9.73
CA MET A 81 2.25 -5.15 8.39
C MET A 81 3.41 -5.40 7.41
N LEU A 82 4.52 -4.68 7.60
CA LEU A 82 5.73 -4.76 6.78
C LEU A 82 6.92 -5.08 7.69
N ALA A 83 7.69 -6.11 7.37
CA ALA A 83 8.96 -6.37 8.03
C ALA A 83 10.14 -6.27 7.06
N SER A 84 11.09 -5.38 7.40
CA SER A 84 12.30 -5.07 6.62
C SER A 84 12.00 -4.60 5.19
N THR A 85 12.10 -3.28 4.97
CA THR A 85 11.95 -2.65 3.64
C THR A 85 13.20 -1.87 3.26
N ALA A 86 13.59 -1.88 1.98
CA ALA A 86 14.68 -1.07 1.45
C ALA A 86 14.24 0.37 1.15
N SER A 87 13.04 0.54 0.60
CA SER A 87 12.51 1.85 0.20
C SER A 87 10.98 1.84 0.11
N ILE A 88 10.36 2.96 0.47
CA ILE A 88 8.92 3.21 0.34
C ILE A 88 8.75 4.56 -0.32
N ILE A 89 8.11 4.60 -1.49
CA ILE A 89 7.91 5.83 -2.27
C ILE A 89 6.49 5.87 -2.81
N ASN A 90 5.81 6.99 -2.64
CA ASN A 90 4.42 7.21 -3.06
C ASN A 90 3.47 6.12 -2.55
N CYS A 91 3.66 5.63 -1.32
CA CYS A 91 2.82 4.57 -0.78
C CYS A 91 1.82 5.11 0.24
N ILE A 92 0.67 4.44 0.32
CA ILE A 92 -0.28 4.61 1.42
C ILE A 92 -0.22 3.36 2.30
N ILE A 93 0.04 3.54 3.59
CA ILE A 93 0.02 2.44 4.58
C ILE A 93 -1.01 2.78 5.65
N CYS A 94 -2.00 1.92 5.84
CA CYS A 94 -3.14 2.16 6.73
C CYS A 94 -3.35 1.02 7.71
N GLU A 95 -3.90 1.37 8.88
CA GLU A 95 -4.42 0.40 9.85
C GLU A 95 -3.37 -0.65 10.33
N SER A 96 -2.13 -0.25 10.54
CA SER A 96 -1.12 -1.10 11.20
C SER A 96 -1.24 -0.94 12.71
N THR A 97 -1.66 -1.99 13.42
CA THR A 97 -1.82 -1.98 14.89
C THR A 97 -0.51 -2.20 15.67
N SER A 98 0.62 -2.03 15.01
CA SER A 98 1.89 -2.64 15.39
C SER A 98 3.06 -1.67 15.29
N SER A 99 3.61 -1.30 16.45
CA SER A 99 4.68 -0.33 16.65
C SER A 99 6.09 -0.86 16.36
N ASN A 100 6.23 -2.10 15.91
CA ASN A 100 7.53 -2.69 15.68
C ASN A 100 7.66 -3.16 14.25
N THR A 101 8.30 -2.34 13.41
CA THR A 101 9.33 -2.80 12.48
C THR A 101 10.28 -1.64 12.21
N THR A 102 11.56 -1.89 12.46
CA THR A 102 12.72 -1.17 11.95
C THR A 102 12.44 -0.05 10.94
N GLY A 103 12.24 1.18 11.44
CA GLY A 103 12.45 2.42 10.69
C GLY A 103 11.32 2.96 9.81
N ILE A 104 10.10 2.39 9.85
CA ILE A 104 8.96 2.86 9.06
C ILE A 104 7.91 3.45 10.01
N PRO A 105 7.71 4.78 10.06
CA PRO A 105 6.54 5.35 10.71
C PRO A 105 5.25 4.74 10.16
N VAL A 106 4.63 3.92 10.99
CA VAL A 106 3.29 3.36 10.80
C VAL A 106 2.24 4.31 11.39
N PRO A 107 0.99 4.25 10.93
CA PRO A 107 -0.06 5.12 11.44
C PRO A 107 -0.25 4.96 12.95
N SER A 108 -0.49 6.07 13.65
CA SER A 108 -0.68 6.12 15.10
C SER A 108 -1.94 5.41 15.61
N SER A 109 -2.87 5.00 14.72
CA SER A 109 -4.12 4.34 15.08
C SER A 109 -4.68 3.46 13.96
N SER A 110 -5.65 2.61 14.28
CA SER A 110 -6.42 1.84 13.30
C SER A 110 -7.34 2.68 12.40
N GLN A 111 -7.37 4.00 12.56
CA GLN A 111 -8.18 4.92 11.76
C GLN A 111 -7.35 5.92 10.97
N THR A 112 -6.02 5.75 10.94
CA THR A 112 -5.11 6.62 10.21
C THR A 112 -4.32 5.86 9.15
N CYS A 113 -3.81 6.61 8.20
CA CYS A 113 -2.87 6.16 7.20
C CYS A 113 -1.67 7.10 7.15
N ALA A 114 -0.50 6.53 6.88
CA ALA A 114 0.71 7.24 6.55
C ALA A 114 0.84 7.35 5.02
N LEU A 115 0.96 8.58 4.53
CA LEU A 115 1.29 8.88 3.14
C LEU A 115 2.79 9.10 3.03
N TRP A 116 3.43 8.24 2.25
CA TRP A 116 4.86 8.28 2.00
C TRP A 116 5.13 8.96 0.66
N ALA A 117 5.29 10.27 0.65
CA ALA A 117 5.75 11.00 -0.53
C ALA A 117 7.29 11.01 -0.50
N ASP A 118 7.91 10.02 -1.13
CA ASP A 118 9.36 9.74 -0.99
C ASP A 118 9.75 9.57 0.50
N ARG A 119 10.56 10.46 1.09
CA ARG A 119 10.98 10.38 2.51
C ARG A 119 10.13 11.21 3.48
N ARG A 120 9.13 11.92 2.99
CA ARG A 120 8.21 12.69 3.84
C ARG A 120 7.00 11.85 4.16
N VAL A 121 6.70 11.76 5.46
CA VAL A 121 5.58 10.98 5.96
C VAL A 121 4.60 11.91 6.65
N SER A 122 3.35 11.87 6.20
CA SER A 122 2.24 12.60 6.79
C SER A 122 1.11 11.64 7.13
N GLU A 123 0.50 11.83 8.29
CA GLU A 123 -0.63 11.02 8.73
C GLU A 123 -1.95 11.72 8.47
N PHE A 124 -2.91 10.98 7.91
CA PHE A 124 -4.26 11.46 7.68
C PHE A 124 -5.30 10.43 8.14
N PRO A 125 -6.50 10.87 8.55
CA PRO A 125 -7.62 9.97 8.81
C PRO A 125 -7.97 9.15 7.55
N ILE A 126 -8.21 7.84 7.71
CA ILE A 126 -8.49 6.94 6.59
C ILE A 126 -9.71 7.35 5.76
N ASN A 127 -10.71 7.94 6.42
CA ASN A 127 -11.93 8.44 5.78
C ASN A 127 -11.71 9.74 4.97
N SER A 128 -10.55 10.40 5.11
CA SER A 128 -10.16 11.52 4.25
C SER A 128 -9.47 11.06 2.98
N LEU A 129 -9.02 9.80 2.93
CA LEU A 129 -8.21 9.29 1.82
C LEU A 129 -9.01 8.49 0.80
N PHE A 130 -9.87 7.60 1.27
CA PHE A 130 -10.53 6.62 0.41
C PHE A 130 -12.04 6.76 0.36
N VAL A 131 -12.61 6.32 -0.75
CA VAL A 131 -14.07 6.31 -0.94
C VAL A 131 -14.78 5.38 0.03
N ASN A 132 -14.28 4.15 0.23
CA ASN A 132 -14.82 3.23 1.22
C ASN A 132 -13.79 2.14 1.61
N ALA A 133 -12.83 2.50 2.47
CA ALA A 133 -11.82 1.56 2.95
C ALA A 133 -12.42 0.34 3.67
N ALA A 134 -13.49 0.54 4.46
CA ALA A 134 -14.16 -0.55 5.17
C ALA A 134 -14.76 -1.61 4.22
N GLY A 135 -15.18 -1.19 3.02
CA GLY A 135 -15.62 -2.07 1.94
C GLY A 135 -14.52 -2.45 0.95
N SER A 136 -13.24 -2.33 1.33
CA SER A 136 -12.06 -2.60 0.48
C SER A 136 -12.00 -1.78 -0.82
N ASN A 137 -12.67 -0.63 -0.87
CA ASN A 137 -12.56 0.32 -1.97
C ASN A 137 -11.54 1.41 -1.61
N PHE A 138 -10.29 1.16 -2.01
CA PHE A 138 -9.13 2.03 -1.75
C PHE A 138 -8.86 3.04 -2.85
N ARG A 139 -9.83 3.28 -3.73
CA ARG A 139 -9.73 4.42 -4.65
C ARG A 139 -9.81 5.73 -3.86
N LEU A 140 -9.07 6.74 -4.31
CA LEU A 140 -8.93 8.00 -3.58
C LEU A 140 -10.23 8.81 -3.59
N LEU A 141 -10.61 9.43 -2.49
CA LEU A 141 -11.77 10.34 -2.45
C LEU A 141 -11.41 11.69 -3.11
N TYR A 142 -12.40 12.40 -3.64
CA TYR A 142 -12.22 13.81 -4.02
C TYR A 142 -11.72 14.64 -2.83
N GLY A 143 -10.63 15.39 -3.05
CA GLY A 143 -9.97 16.17 -2.00
C GLY A 143 -9.08 15.35 -1.06
N SER A 144 -8.83 14.08 -1.38
CA SER A 144 -7.88 13.26 -0.64
C SER A 144 -6.50 13.89 -0.64
N PRO A 145 -5.82 13.96 0.52
CA PRO A 145 -4.43 14.41 0.61
C PRO A 145 -3.43 13.64 -0.27
N ALA A 146 -3.80 12.46 -0.76
CA ALA A 146 -2.97 11.66 -1.65
C ALA A 146 -2.98 12.16 -3.11
N VAL A 147 -4.00 12.93 -3.49
CA VAL A 147 -4.17 13.46 -4.86
C VAL A 147 -3.14 14.53 -5.15
N ASP A 148 -2.47 14.43 -6.30
CA ASP A 148 -1.39 15.30 -6.79
C ASP A 148 -0.27 15.51 -5.77
N SER A 149 -0.04 14.54 -4.89
CA SER A 149 0.95 14.64 -3.79
C SER A 149 2.15 13.72 -3.97
N GLY A 150 2.12 12.83 -4.97
CA GLY A 150 3.20 11.90 -5.27
C GLY A 150 4.32 12.53 -6.09
N TYR A 151 5.51 11.95 -5.97
CA TYR A 151 6.67 12.32 -6.79
C TYR A 151 6.72 11.47 -8.06
N PRO A 152 6.93 12.05 -9.25
CA PRO A 152 7.12 11.27 -10.46
C PRO A 152 8.41 10.44 -10.35
N VAL A 153 8.29 9.11 -10.43
CA VAL A 153 9.41 8.17 -10.41
C VAL A 153 9.52 7.52 -11.79
N ALA A 154 10.76 7.28 -12.25
CA ALA A 154 11.00 6.57 -13.50
C ALA A 154 10.55 5.10 -13.42
N GLY A 155 10.09 4.55 -14.54
CA GLY A 155 9.75 3.12 -14.64
C GLY A 155 8.37 2.74 -14.08
N LEU A 156 7.53 3.72 -13.72
CA LEU A 156 6.14 3.46 -13.39
C LEU A 156 5.35 2.94 -14.60
N PRO A 157 4.38 2.03 -14.39
CA PRO A 157 3.47 1.61 -15.45
C PRO A 157 2.62 2.79 -15.94
N ALA A 158 2.23 2.76 -17.21
CA ALA A 158 1.43 3.81 -17.84
C ALA A 158 0.04 3.97 -17.21
N LEU A 159 -0.49 2.88 -16.65
CA LEU A 159 -1.81 2.82 -16.04
C LEU A 159 -1.74 2.43 -14.57
N ASP A 160 -2.74 2.86 -13.79
CA ASP A 160 -3.00 2.46 -12.41
C ASP A 160 -3.77 1.13 -12.30
N LEU A 161 -4.21 0.76 -11.09
CA LEU A 161 -4.99 -0.46 -10.86
C LEU A 161 -6.43 -0.38 -11.42
N ASP A 162 -6.89 0.79 -11.88
CA ASP A 162 -8.20 1.05 -12.49
C ASP A 162 -8.11 1.33 -14.00
N ASP A 163 -6.97 1.01 -14.60
CA ASP A 163 -6.66 1.31 -16.00
C ASP A 163 -6.73 2.80 -16.33
N LYS A 164 -6.49 3.68 -15.34
CA LYS A 164 -6.39 5.13 -15.51
C LYS A 164 -4.94 5.55 -15.75
N PRO A 165 -4.69 6.59 -16.58
CA PRO A 165 -3.36 7.11 -16.78
C PRO A 165 -2.71 7.49 -15.44
N ARG A 166 -1.51 6.97 -15.19
CA ARG A 166 -0.70 7.31 -14.00
C ARG A 166 -0.34 8.79 -13.96
N PHE A 167 0.04 9.32 -15.11
CA PHE A 167 0.52 10.67 -15.24
C PHE A 167 -0.64 11.54 -15.74
N GLN A 168 -1.15 12.41 -14.87
CA GLN A 168 -2.24 13.35 -15.18
C GLN A 168 -1.73 14.81 -15.25
N GLY A 169 -0.48 14.98 -15.68
CA GLY A 169 0.25 16.24 -15.67
C GLY A 169 1.67 16.01 -15.17
N ASP A 170 2.17 16.93 -14.33
CA ASP A 170 3.53 16.87 -13.78
C ASP A 170 3.63 16.10 -12.46
N ARG A 171 2.49 15.68 -11.90
CA ARG A 171 2.40 14.90 -10.67
C ARG A 171 1.58 13.64 -10.86
N ILE A 172 1.72 12.77 -9.87
CA ILE A 172 1.01 11.51 -9.74
C ILE A 172 0.41 11.44 -8.35
N ASP A 173 -0.57 10.58 -8.16
CA ASP A 173 -1.13 10.34 -6.85
C ASP A 173 -0.27 9.38 -6.03
N ILE A 174 -0.40 9.49 -4.70
CA ILE A 174 0.19 8.54 -3.76
C ILE A 174 -0.74 7.32 -3.68
N GLY A 175 -0.15 6.12 -3.73
CA GLY A 175 -0.86 4.86 -3.64
C GLY A 175 -1.06 4.19 -5.00
N ALA A 176 -1.89 3.15 -4.99
CA ALA A 176 -2.09 2.25 -6.13
C ALA A 176 -3.18 2.69 -7.13
N TYR A 177 -3.89 3.77 -6.81
CA TYR A 177 -4.97 4.33 -7.63
C TYR A 177 -4.72 5.81 -7.84
N GLU A 178 -4.95 6.26 -9.05
CA GLU A 178 -5.08 7.67 -9.38
C GLU A 178 -6.54 8.11 -9.21
N PHE A 179 -6.72 9.29 -8.66
CA PHE A 179 -7.93 10.07 -8.77
C PHE A 179 -8.00 10.61 -10.20
N TYR A 180 -9.14 10.47 -10.85
CA TYR A 180 -9.26 10.80 -12.27
C TYR A 180 -10.51 11.62 -12.54
N CYS A 181 -10.34 12.82 -13.09
CA CYS A 181 -11.45 13.62 -13.61
C CYS A 181 -11.47 13.59 -15.14
N ASP A 182 -12.64 13.31 -15.71
CA ASP A 182 -12.90 13.51 -17.13
C ASP A 182 -13.96 14.59 -17.35
N GLY A 183 -14.29 14.83 -18.63
CA GLY A 183 -15.32 15.79 -19.03
C GLY A 183 -16.72 15.48 -18.50
N ASN A 184 -16.94 14.34 -17.84
CA ASN A 184 -18.18 13.94 -17.20
C ASN A 184 -18.12 13.98 -15.66
N GLY A 185 -17.00 14.44 -15.09
CA GLY A 185 -16.82 14.60 -13.65
C GLY A 185 -15.61 13.83 -13.11
N CYS A 186 -15.45 13.86 -11.79
CA CYS A 186 -14.35 13.16 -11.13
C CYS A 186 -14.78 11.79 -10.61
N LEU A 187 -13.97 10.78 -10.90
CA LEU A 187 -14.02 9.47 -10.30
C LEU A 187 -12.88 9.36 -9.28
N PRO A 188 -13.17 8.78 -8.10
CA PRO A 188 -14.34 8.00 -7.75
C PRO A 188 -15.25 8.78 -6.79
N ILE A 189 -16.44 9.12 -7.26
CA ILE A 189 -17.56 9.47 -6.40
C ILE A 189 -18.38 8.19 -6.27
N THR A 190 -18.35 7.45 -5.16
CA THR A 190 -19.22 6.25 -5.03
C THR A 190 -20.41 6.49 -4.07
N VAL A 191 -21.60 6.52 -4.70
CA VAL A 191 -23.00 6.32 -4.26
C VAL A 191 -23.45 6.95 -2.95
N ARG A 192 -24.28 8.00 -3.07
CA ARG A 192 -25.24 8.39 -2.04
C ARG A 192 -26.07 7.18 -1.61
N ARG A 193 -25.95 6.71 -0.37
CA ARG A 193 -27.08 5.98 0.25
C ARG A 193 -28.24 6.96 0.34
N ARG A 194 -29.18 6.89 -0.61
CA ARG A 194 -30.54 7.35 -0.34
C ARG A 194 -31.12 6.36 0.67
N LEU A 195 -31.41 6.86 1.87
CA LEU A 195 -32.37 6.22 2.77
C LEU A 195 -33.76 6.29 2.13
#